data_AF-A0A3A8N749-F1
#
_entry.id   AF-A0A3A8N749-F1
#
_cell.length_a   1.000
_cell.length_b   1.000
_cell.length_c   1.000
_cell.angle_alpha   90.00
_cell.angle_beta   90.00
_cell.angle_gamma   90.00
#
_symmetry.space_group_name_H-M   'P 1'
#
loop_
_entity.id
_entity.type
_entity.pdbx_description
1 polymer ?
#
loop_
_entity_poly.entity_id
_entity_poly.type
_entity_poly.pdbx_seq_one_letter_code
_entity_poly.pdbx_strand_id
1 'polypeptide(L)'
;MLLFLLPLLATADAVAPEPPQTCQPLVGISALLSEGLLDQRGVQPLTLVVPAPPVPASEAGILHIGSFRSFQRVAVLIEFSEGASLPGRAFRATLSAPGLQTLTVVQVLQIDATPESEKARIIVEAAATVTSARGVYTLELQDAEGQRLLILPGVRFPPA
;
A
#
# COMPACT_ATOMS: atom_id res chain seq x y z
N MET A 1 -48.16 64.47 -9.78
CA MET A 1 -48.07 63.02 -9.53
C MET A 1 -46.71 62.73 -8.90
N LEU A 2 -46.72 62.19 -7.68
CA LEU A 2 -45.53 61.78 -6.91
C LEU A 2 -44.83 60.59 -7.59
N LEU A 3 -43.52 60.66 -7.78
CA LEU A 3 -42.68 59.46 -7.95
C LEU A 3 -41.39 59.55 -7.13
N PHE A 4 -41.06 58.40 -6.55
CA PHE A 4 -40.27 58.12 -5.36
C PHE A 4 -38.76 58.37 -5.43
N LEU A 5 -38.20 58.66 -4.24
CA LEU A 5 -36.81 58.52 -3.82
C LEU A 5 -36.29 57.07 -3.99
N LEU A 6 -34.99 56.92 -4.30
CA LEU A 6 -33.98 56.16 -3.53
C LEU A 6 -32.61 56.10 -4.28
N PRO A 7 -31.46 56.29 -3.62
CA PRO A 7 -30.12 56.11 -4.20
C PRO A 7 -29.67 54.65 -4.11
N LEU A 8 -29.11 54.10 -5.20
CA LEU A 8 -28.56 52.75 -5.23
C LEU A 8 -27.20 52.72 -4.51
N LEU A 9 -27.13 51.98 -3.40
CA LEU A 9 -25.90 51.72 -2.64
C LEU A 9 -24.90 50.90 -3.48
N ALA A 10 -23.63 51.31 -3.42
CA ALA A 10 -22.48 50.53 -3.84
C ALA A 10 -22.34 49.28 -2.98
N THR A 11 -22.28 48.10 -3.61
CA THR A 11 -21.88 46.86 -2.93
C THR A 11 -20.40 46.65 -3.17
N ALA A 12 -19.64 46.80 -2.08
CA ALA A 12 -18.23 46.46 -2.00
C ALA A 12 -18.01 44.97 -2.32
N ASP A 13 -16.94 44.72 -3.06
CA ASP A 13 -16.35 43.41 -3.31
C ASP A 13 -16.09 42.71 -1.97
N ALA A 14 -16.87 41.67 -1.68
CA ALA A 14 -16.59 40.76 -0.59
C ALA A 14 -15.95 39.50 -1.18
N VAL A 15 -14.63 39.53 -1.34
CA VAL A 15 -13.83 38.33 -1.54
C VAL A 15 -13.98 37.48 -0.27
N ALA A 16 -14.81 36.44 -0.35
CA ALA A 16 -14.93 35.46 0.70
C ALA A 16 -13.59 34.70 0.85
N PRO A 17 -13.09 34.47 2.07
CA PRO A 17 -11.92 33.63 2.28
C PRO A 17 -12.23 32.20 1.82
N GLU A 18 -11.41 31.68 0.90
CA GLU A 18 -11.51 30.29 0.46
C GLU A 18 -11.43 29.34 1.67
N PRO A 19 -12.27 28.28 1.70
CA PRO A 19 -12.23 27.31 2.78
C PRO A 19 -10.83 26.67 2.86
N PRO A 20 -10.32 26.38 4.07
CA PRO A 20 -9.03 25.73 4.23
C PRO A 20 -9.06 24.42 3.44
N GLN A 21 -8.17 24.32 2.44
CA GLN A 21 -7.93 23.09 1.71
C GLN A 21 -7.38 22.06 2.70
N THR A 22 -8.27 21.29 3.33
CA THR A 22 -7.89 20.11 4.09
C THR A 22 -7.26 19.17 3.08
N CYS A 23 -5.93 19.01 3.19
CA CYS A 23 -5.21 17.98 2.47
C CYS A 23 -6.00 16.69 2.64
N GLN A 24 -6.46 16.12 1.52
CA GLN A 24 -7.18 14.85 1.52
C GLN A 24 -6.39 13.80 2.32
N PRO A 25 -7.07 12.83 2.96
CA PRO A 25 -6.38 11.77 3.66
C PRO A 25 -5.34 11.15 2.72
N LEU A 26 -4.08 11.13 3.16
CA LEU A 26 -2.95 10.61 2.39
C LEU A 26 -3.31 9.19 1.92
N VAL A 27 -3.57 9.01 0.62
CA VAL A 27 -3.91 7.69 0.07
C VAL A 27 -2.67 6.79 0.20
N GLY A 28 -2.83 5.64 0.85
CA GLY A 28 -1.74 4.68 1.11
C GLY A 28 -1.25 3.98 -0.15
N ILE A 29 -0.02 3.43 -0.12
CA ILE A 29 0.55 2.72 -1.28
C ILE A 29 -0.32 1.51 -1.64
N SER A 30 -0.85 0.79 -0.65
CA SER A 30 -1.70 -0.38 -0.87
C SER A 30 -2.96 -0.04 -1.64
N ALA A 31 -3.61 1.07 -1.31
CA ALA A 31 -4.82 1.52 -1.99
C ALA A 31 -4.53 1.92 -3.45
N LEU A 32 -3.42 2.64 -3.68
CA LEU A 32 -3.02 3.01 -5.03
C LEU A 32 -2.63 1.80 -5.90
N LEU A 33 -1.98 0.80 -5.30
CA LEU A 33 -1.65 -0.46 -5.97
C LEU A 33 -2.90 -1.31 -6.23
N SER A 34 -3.87 -1.36 -5.31
CA SER A 34 -5.08 -2.16 -5.47
C SER A 34 -6.00 -1.64 -6.56
N GLU A 35 -6.10 -0.33 -6.68
CA GLU A 35 -6.89 0.35 -7.72
C GLU A 35 -6.17 0.39 -9.08
N GLY A 36 -4.95 -0.14 -9.17
CA GLY A 36 -4.12 -0.07 -10.39
C GLY A 36 -3.71 1.37 -10.77
N LEU A 37 -3.88 2.33 -9.87
CA LEU A 37 -3.54 3.74 -10.07
C LEU A 37 -2.02 3.99 -9.97
N LEU A 38 -1.29 3.05 -9.38
CA LEU A 38 0.17 3.00 -9.41
C LEU A 38 0.65 1.70 -10.04
N ASP A 39 1.63 1.83 -10.91
CA ASP A 39 2.48 0.74 -11.35
C ASP A 39 3.95 1.06 -11.05
N GLN A 40 4.84 0.15 -11.43
CA GLN A 40 6.30 0.29 -11.31
C GLN A 40 6.90 1.56 -11.94
N ARG A 41 6.14 2.36 -12.69
CA ARG A 41 6.57 3.63 -13.28
C ARG A 41 6.16 4.85 -12.47
N GLY A 42 5.23 4.72 -11.52
CA GLY A 42 4.69 5.81 -10.70
C GLY A 42 5.24 5.89 -9.26
N VAL A 43 5.81 4.81 -8.75
CA VAL A 43 6.57 4.73 -7.49
C VAL A 43 7.80 3.89 -7.75
N GLN A 44 8.96 4.24 -7.18
CA GLN A 44 10.18 3.48 -7.40
C GLN A 44 9.98 2.02 -6.92
N PRO A 45 10.07 1.03 -7.82
CA PRO A 45 9.85 -0.36 -7.50
C PRO A 45 11.20 -1.09 -7.36
N LEU A 46 11.20 -2.20 -6.64
CA LEU A 46 12.31 -3.14 -6.63
C LEU A 46 11.75 -4.57 -6.73
N THR A 47 12.02 -5.24 -7.84
CA THR A 47 11.72 -6.67 -7.98
C THR A 47 12.63 -7.46 -7.06
N LEU A 48 12.05 -8.34 -6.25
CA LEU A 48 12.78 -9.18 -5.33
C LEU A 48 13.08 -10.53 -6.00
N VAL A 49 14.37 -10.88 -6.08
CA VAL A 49 14.79 -12.24 -6.44
C VAL A 49 14.80 -13.05 -5.15
N VAL A 50 13.81 -13.92 -5.01
CA VAL A 50 13.62 -14.72 -3.81
C VAL A 50 14.06 -16.16 -4.11
N PRO A 51 14.96 -16.74 -3.32
CA PRO A 51 15.20 -18.19 -3.36
C PRO A 51 13.87 -18.90 -3.09
N ALA A 52 13.53 -19.94 -3.88
CA ALA A 52 12.27 -20.67 -3.72
C ALA A 52 11.94 -20.91 -2.23
N PRO A 53 10.76 -20.49 -1.74
CA PRO A 53 10.46 -20.53 -0.32
C PRO A 53 10.55 -21.96 0.22
N PRO A 54 11.07 -22.16 1.45
CA PRO A 54 11.28 -23.49 2.04
C PRO A 54 9.99 -24.22 2.47
N VAL A 55 8.80 -23.66 2.15
CA VAL A 55 7.49 -24.19 2.53
C VAL A 55 6.64 -24.29 1.26
N PRO A 56 5.86 -25.37 1.06
CA PRO A 56 4.94 -25.44 -0.08
C PRO A 56 3.94 -24.30 0.06
N ALA A 57 4.08 -23.28 -0.79
CA ALA A 57 3.02 -22.32 -1.05
C ALA A 57 1.83 -23.12 -1.58
N SER A 58 0.91 -23.48 -0.69
CA SER A 58 -0.40 -24.11 -0.94
C SER A 58 -0.88 -23.88 -2.37
N GLU A 59 -0.67 -24.85 -3.28
CA GLU A 59 -1.11 -24.97 -4.70
C GLU A 59 -1.05 -23.74 -5.63
N ALA A 60 -0.67 -22.57 -5.14
CA ALA A 60 -0.90 -21.25 -5.73
C ALA A 60 0.35 -20.60 -6.29
N GLY A 61 1.51 -21.28 -6.25
CA GLY A 61 2.80 -20.87 -6.84
C GLY A 61 3.06 -19.35 -6.89
N ILE A 62 3.88 -18.80 -6.00
CA ILE A 62 4.22 -17.36 -6.06
C ILE A 62 4.87 -17.05 -7.40
N LEU A 63 4.27 -16.14 -8.17
CA LEU A 63 4.76 -15.72 -9.50
C LEU A 63 5.74 -14.56 -9.40
N HIS A 64 5.41 -13.59 -8.56
CA HIS A 64 6.14 -12.32 -8.53
C HIS A 64 6.12 -11.73 -7.12
N ILE A 65 7.25 -11.14 -6.74
CA ILE A 65 7.37 -10.37 -5.51
C ILE A 65 8.07 -9.05 -5.84
N GLY A 66 7.44 -7.95 -5.44
CA GLY A 66 7.97 -6.60 -5.59
C GLY A 66 7.93 -5.85 -4.26
N SER A 67 8.82 -4.88 -4.11
CA SER A 67 8.77 -3.92 -3.02
C SER A 67 8.74 -2.49 -3.53
N PHE A 68 8.10 -1.62 -2.76
CA PHE A 68 7.84 -0.23 -3.13
C PHE A 68 8.16 0.67 -1.97
N ARG A 69 8.50 1.93 -2.27
CA ARG A 69 8.80 2.93 -1.25
C ARG A 69 8.21 4.28 -1.62
N SER A 70 7.58 4.92 -0.64
CA SER A 70 7.28 6.35 -0.65
C SER A 70 8.06 7.05 0.47
N PHE A 71 7.76 8.33 0.71
CA PHE A 71 8.46 9.12 1.72
C PHE A 71 8.30 8.56 3.15
N GLN A 72 7.11 8.04 3.49
CA GLN A 72 6.77 7.57 4.86
C GLN A 72 6.27 6.13 4.91
N ARG A 73 6.18 5.45 3.76
CA ARG A 73 5.63 4.10 3.65
C ARG A 73 6.53 3.23 2.80
N VAL A 74 6.48 1.95 3.08
CA VAL A 74 6.99 0.90 2.22
C VAL A 74 5.91 -0.15 2.03
N ALA A 75 5.93 -0.82 0.88
CA ALA A 75 5.01 -1.92 0.61
C ALA A 75 5.75 -3.12 0.01
N VAL A 76 5.22 -4.31 0.27
CA VAL A 76 5.60 -5.57 -0.41
C VAL A 76 4.35 -6.10 -1.12
N LEU A 77 4.47 -6.32 -2.42
CA LEU A 77 3.47 -7.00 -3.25
C LEU A 77 3.91 -8.46 -3.43
N ILE A 78 2.97 -9.37 -3.21
CA ILE A 78 3.11 -10.80 -3.51
C ILE A 78 2.01 -11.15 -4.49
N GLU A 79 2.39 -11.53 -5.70
CA GLU A 79 1.45 -12.02 -6.72
C GLU A 79 1.54 -13.55 -6.83
N PHE A 80 0.39 -14.19 -6.85
CA PHE A 80 0.24 -15.64 -6.95
C PHE A 80 -0.08 -16.07 -8.37
N SER A 81 0.12 -17.36 -8.66
CA SER A 81 -0.22 -17.96 -9.95
C SER A 81 -1.70 -17.84 -10.27
N GLU A 82 -2.01 -17.89 -11.56
CA GLU A 82 -3.40 -17.95 -12.03
C GLU A 82 -4.11 -19.16 -11.40
N GLY A 83 -5.35 -18.95 -10.96
CA GLY A 83 -6.11 -19.98 -10.25
C GLY A 83 -5.73 -20.20 -8.78
N ALA A 84 -4.75 -19.45 -8.26
CA ALA A 84 -4.45 -19.43 -6.83
C ALA A 84 -5.66 -19.01 -6.00
N SER A 85 -6.13 -19.91 -5.12
CA SER A 85 -7.10 -19.57 -4.09
C SER A 85 -6.38 -19.16 -2.82
N LEU A 86 -6.54 -17.89 -2.44
CA LEU A 86 -6.11 -17.42 -1.14
C LEU A 86 -7.21 -17.75 -0.12
N PRO A 87 -6.86 -18.25 1.08
CA PRO A 87 -7.85 -18.44 2.12
C PRO A 87 -8.45 -17.05 2.41
N GLY A 88 -9.77 -16.87 2.23
CA GLY A 88 -10.47 -15.59 2.43
C GLY A 88 -10.52 -15.14 3.90
N ARG A 89 -9.39 -15.21 4.60
CA ARG A 89 -9.20 -14.90 6.01
C ARG A 89 -8.33 -13.66 6.13
N ALA A 90 -8.50 -12.94 7.23
CA ALA A 90 -7.62 -11.83 7.58
C ALA A 90 -6.19 -12.34 7.80
N PHE A 91 -5.23 -11.76 7.09
CA PHE A 91 -3.82 -12.07 7.29
C PHE A 91 -3.18 -11.15 8.33
N ARG A 92 -2.15 -11.67 8.98
CA ARG A 92 -1.21 -10.89 9.80
C ARG A 92 0.15 -10.91 9.13
N ALA A 93 0.84 -9.77 9.18
CA ALA A 93 2.19 -9.67 8.63
C ALA A 93 3.14 -9.03 9.63
N THR A 94 4.40 -9.45 9.58
CA THR A 94 5.51 -8.80 10.30
C THR A 94 6.65 -8.52 9.33
N LEU A 95 7.30 -7.36 9.46
CA LEU A 95 8.50 -6.99 8.71
C LEU A 95 9.63 -6.73 9.70
N SER A 96 10.48 -7.72 9.92
CA SER A 96 11.53 -7.69 10.94
C SER A 96 12.93 -7.69 10.31
N ALA A 97 13.83 -6.92 10.89
CA ALA A 97 15.26 -6.90 10.56
C ALA A 97 16.06 -7.47 11.76
N PRO A 98 17.33 -7.86 11.54
CA PRO A 98 18.20 -8.27 12.64
C PRO A 98 18.27 -7.22 13.76
N GLY A 99 18.45 -7.67 15.01
CA GLY A 99 18.59 -6.78 16.15
C GLY A 99 17.27 -6.20 16.69
N LEU A 100 16.18 -6.97 16.59
CA LEU A 100 14.83 -6.62 17.10
C LEU A 100 14.17 -5.40 16.42
N GLN A 101 14.72 -4.90 15.32
CA GLN A 101 14.08 -3.86 14.53
C GLN A 101 12.87 -4.46 13.79
N THR A 102 11.70 -3.85 13.94
CA THR A 102 10.48 -4.24 13.22
C THR A 102 9.80 -3.00 12.68
N LEU A 103 9.32 -3.06 11.43
CA LEU A 103 8.49 -2.01 10.86
C LEU A 103 7.04 -2.20 11.30
N THR A 104 6.37 -1.10 11.63
CA THR A 104 4.95 -1.12 11.97
C THR A 104 4.13 -1.37 10.71
N VAL A 105 3.65 -2.60 10.54
CA VAL A 105 2.67 -2.93 9.49
C VAL A 105 1.37 -2.20 9.79
N VAL A 106 0.89 -1.44 8.81
CA VAL A 106 -0.34 -0.65 8.92
C VAL A 106 -1.49 -1.26 8.12
N GLN A 107 -1.18 -2.07 7.10
CA GLN A 107 -2.20 -2.71 6.29
C GLN A 107 -1.67 -4.03 5.72
N VAL A 108 -2.56 -5.03 5.70
CA VAL A 108 -2.42 -6.23 4.88
C VAL A 108 -3.68 -6.33 4.05
N LEU A 109 -3.56 -6.21 2.73
CA LEU A 109 -4.66 -6.23 1.80
C LEU A 109 -4.56 -7.46 0.91
N GLN A 110 -5.60 -8.30 0.95
CA GLN A 110 -5.81 -9.37 0.00
C GLN A 110 -6.67 -8.86 -1.15
N ILE A 111 -6.25 -9.16 -2.38
CA ILE A 111 -7.02 -8.92 -3.59
C ILE A 111 -7.19 -10.28 -4.26
N ASP A 112 -8.43 -10.74 -4.34
CA ASP A 112 -8.75 -11.99 -5.02
C ASP A 112 -8.56 -11.84 -6.53
N ALA A 113 -8.31 -12.96 -7.21
CA ALA A 113 -8.31 -12.99 -8.66
C ALA A 113 -9.70 -12.62 -9.19
N THR A 114 -9.75 -11.77 -10.21
CA THR A 114 -10.98 -11.39 -10.91
C THR A 114 -10.87 -11.79 -12.39
N PRO A 115 -11.98 -11.82 -13.15
CA PRO A 115 -11.91 -12.05 -14.60
C PRO A 115 -11.03 -11.04 -15.35
N GLU A 116 -10.84 -9.84 -14.79
CA GLU A 116 -9.99 -8.78 -15.37
C GLU A 116 -8.53 -8.86 -14.91
N SER A 117 -8.28 -9.51 -13.76
CA SER A 117 -6.95 -9.73 -13.19
C SER A 117 -6.89 -11.16 -12.65
N GLU A 118 -6.46 -12.09 -13.50
CA GLU A 118 -6.45 -13.54 -13.23
C GLU A 118 -5.53 -13.97 -12.06
N LYS A 119 -4.83 -13.01 -11.45
CA LYS A 119 -3.87 -13.23 -10.37
C LYS A 119 -4.39 -12.67 -9.05
N ALA A 120 -4.36 -13.51 -8.02
CA ALA A 120 -4.55 -13.07 -6.65
C ALA A 120 -3.29 -12.34 -6.14
N ARG A 121 -3.48 -11.37 -5.24
CA ARG A 121 -2.39 -10.55 -4.69
C ARG A 121 -2.54 -10.38 -3.18
N ILE A 122 -1.41 -10.28 -2.51
CA ILE A 122 -1.32 -9.78 -1.13
C ILE A 122 -0.39 -8.58 -1.12
N ILE A 123 -0.84 -7.48 -0.52
CA ILE A 123 -0.05 -6.27 -0.32
C ILE A 123 0.12 -6.04 1.17
N VAL A 124 1.37 -5.94 1.61
CA VAL A 124 1.73 -5.61 2.99
C VAL A 124 2.35 -4.22 3.00
N GLU A 125 1.71 -3.27 3.66
CA GLU A 125 2.23 -1.90 3.82
C GLU A 125 2.61 -1.61 5.26
N ALA A 126 3.76 -0.95 5.43
CA ALA A 126 4.30 -0.58 6.72
C ALA A 126 4.74 0.89 6.74
N ALA A 127 4.68 1.48 7.93
CA ALA A 127 5.30 2.78 8.19
C ALA A 127 6.82 2.65 8.14
N ALA A 128 7.49 3.54 7.41
CA ALA A 128 8.94 3.58 7.35
C ALA A 128 9.45 4.99 7.05
N THR A 129 10.50 5.41 7.76
CA THR A 129 11.27 6.60 7.40
C THR A 129 12.35 6.25 6.37
N VAL A 130 13.02 7.25 5.81
CA VAL A 130 14.22 7.05 4.96
C VAL A 130 15.24 6.15 5.66
N THR A 131 15.48 6.35 6.96
CA THR A 131 16.47 5.59 7.71
C THR A 131 16.02 4.17 7.97
N SER A 132 14.77 3.96 8.38
CA SER A 132 14.28 2.61 8.68
C SER A 132 14.12 1.76 7.41
N ALA A 133 13.82 2.35 6.25
CA ALA A 133 13.67 1.60 5.00
C ALA A 133 14.97 0.98 4.44
N ARG A 134 16.16 1.39 4.91
CA ARG A 134 17.46 0.94 4.38
C ARG A 134 17.90 -0.46 4.81
N GLY A 135 17.17 -1.08 5.74
CA GLY A 135 17.49 -2.42 6.26
C GLY A 135 17.19 -3.55 5.29
N VAL A 136 17.67 -4.74 5.62
CA VAL A 136 17.23 -6.00 5.02
C VAL A 136 16.23 -6.65 5.98
N TYR A 137 15.03 -6.90 5.49
CA TYR A 137 13.91 -7.38 6.27
C TYR A 137 13.54 -8.82 5.91
N THR A 138 12.89 -9.47 6.85
CA THR A 138 12.14 -10.71 6.65
C THR A 138 10.67 -10.38 6.79
N LEU A 139 9.89 -10.67 5.76
CA LEU A 139 8.44 -10.65 5.82
C LEU A 139 7.95 -12.02 6.28
N GLU A 140 7.19 -12.07 7.36
CA GLU A 140 6.40 -13.25 7.71
C GLU A 140 4.91 -12.94 7.53
N LEU A 141 4.22 -13.82 6.81
CA LEU A 141 2.77 -13.79 6.63
C LEU A 141 2.14 -14.97 7.36
N GLN A 142 1.09 -14.70 8.13
CA GLN A 142 0.34 -15.68 8.91
C GLN A 142 -1.15 -15.49 8.65
N ASP A 143 -1.93 -16.56 8.80
CA ASP A 143 -3.39 -16.45 8.84
C ASP A 143 -3.88 -15.85 10.17
N ALA A 144 -5.20 -15.77 10.31
CA ALA A 144 -5.83 -15.20 11.50
C ALA A 144 -5.53 -16.01 12.78
N GLU A 145 -5.31 -17.32 12.61
CA GLU A 145 -5.00 -18.30 13.64
C GLU A 145 -3.52 -18.32 14.02
N GLY A 146 -2.67 -17.58 13.30
CA GLY A 146 -1.22 -17.51 13.54
C GLY A 146 -0.44 -18.64 12.87
N GLN A 147 -1.07 -19.45 12.02
CA GLN A 147 -0.38 -20.42 11.20
C GLN A 147 0.40 -19.66 10.12
N ARG A 148 1.68 -20.00 10.01
CA ARG A 148 2.60 -19.36 9.08
C ARG A 148 2.33 -19.83 7.65
N LEU A 149 2.11 -18.87 6.76
CA LEU A 149 1.81 -19.08 5.35
C LEU A 149 3.03 -18.84 4.45
N LEU A 150 3.81 -17.80 4.77
CA LEU A 150 4.98 -17.42 3.99
C LEU A 150 6.04 -16.82 4.90
N ILE A 151 7.30 -17.19 4.65
CA ILE A 151 8.46 -16.43 5.11
C ILE A 151 9.24 -15.99 3.88
N LEU A 152 9.45 -14.69 3.78
CA LEU A 152 10.19 -14.06 2.72
C LEU A 152 11.40 -13.32 3.33
N PRO A 153 12.57 -13.96 3.39
CA PRO A 153 13.79 -13.28 3.82
C PRO A 153 14.34 -12.38 2.71
N GLY A 154 15.18 -11.41 3.08
CA GLY A 154 15.94 -10.61 2.11
C GLY A 154 15.15 -9.47 1.46
N VAL A 155 13.98 -9.12 1.99
CA VAL A 155 13.19 -7.97 1.54
C VAL A 155 14.01 -6.70 1.71
N ARG A 156 14.23 -5.99 0.60
CA ARG A 156 14.84 -4.66 0.58
C ARG A 156 13.85 -3.70 -0.01
N PHE A 157 13.94 -2.43 0.38
CA PHE A 157 13.15 -1.37 -0.24
C PHE A 157 14.04 -0.51 -1.14
N PRO A 158 13.47 0.07 -2.21
CA PRO A 158 14.17 1.02 -3.07
C PRO A 158 14.84 2.15 -2.27
N PRO A 159 15.95 2.72 -2.75
CA PRO A 159 16.53 3.92 -2.17
C PRO A 159 15.57 5.12 -2.26
N ALA A 160 15.93 6.22 -1.60
CA ALA A 160 15.22 7.50 -1.71
C ALA A 160 15.83 8.35 -2.81
#